data_AF-A0A7S2S5L5-F1
#
_entry.id   AF-A0A7S2S5L5-F1
#
_cell.length_a   1.000
_cell.length_b   1.000
_cell.length_c   1.000
_cell.angle_alpha   90.00
_cell.angle_beta   90.00
_cell.angle_gamma   90.00
#
_symmetry.space_group_name_H-M   'P 1'
#
loop_
_entity.id
_entity.type
_entity.pdbx_description
1 polymer ?
#
loop_
_entity_poly.entity_id
_entity_poly.type
_entity_poly.pdbx_seq_one_letter_code
_entity_poly.pdbx_strand_id
1 'polypeptide(L)'
;GAKLRGHTLEKENSKAQKSLECNLMEIARGMWGRDNKEKRCENTEDRDFREFFGCGCFVASKAYEYLHSYDLFPEGGNPCTFLWALMFMKIYGKERNLCSLAGGVDKKTFRKWAWLFVDAIASLESEVILWENRLVNDEGNDCTISLDGADFRVPESGRQFYSHKYKKSGFRYEVGLCIKTGWIVWINGPYECGIWPDISIFRNSLLSSLGNDERVEADDGYIGEAPDFVKCPKSMGNAVETEYMQQRARNRQETVNKRMKN
;
A
#
# COMPACT_ATOMS: atom_id res chain seq x y z
N GLY A 1 30.85 -20.60 -10.86
CA GLY A 1 29.92 -20.31 -11.98
C GLY A 1 28.71 -19.51 -11.53
N ALA A 2 27.77 -20.13 -10.81
CA ALA A 2 26.48 -19.52 -10.44
C ALA A 2 26.57 -18.39 -9.38
N LYS A 3 27.42 -18.54 -8.36
CA LYS A 3 27.55 -17.56 -7.25
C LYS A 3 28.12 -16.19 -7.68
N LEU A 4 28.97 -16.18 -8.72
CA LEU A 4 29.49 -14.95 -9.35
C LEU A 4 28.47 -14.28 -10.28
N ARG A 5 27.57 -15.04 -10.92
CA ARG A 5 26.53 -14.50 -11.81
C ARG A 5 25.38 -13.87 -11.03
N GLY A 6 24.95 -14.46 -9.90
CA GLY A 6 23.93 -13.87 -9.03
C GLY A 6 24.37 -12.51 -8.45
N HIS A 7 25.64 -12.41 -8.04
CA HIS A 7 26.19 -11.17 -7.48
C HIS A 7 26.31 -10.04 -8.53
N THR A 8 26.54 -10.36 -9.81
CA THR A 8 26.61 -9.37 -10.89
C THR A 8 25.21 -8.86 -11.27
N LEU A 9 24.22 -9.74 -11.35
CA LEU A 9 22.83 -9.38 -11.66
C LEU A 9 22.20 -8.49 -10.56
N GLU A 10 22.45 -8.78 -9.29
CA GLU A 10 21.99 -7.94 -8.17
C GLU A 10 22.62 -6.55 -8.19
N LYS A 11 23.90 -6.44 -8.58
CA LYS A 11 24.60 -5.15 -8.71
C LYS A 11 24.08 -4.34 -9.90
N GLU A 12 23.78 -4.99 -11.02
CA GLU A 12 23.22 -4.35 -12.21
C GLU A 12 21.79 -3.84 -11.95
N ASN A 13 20.94 -4.64 -11.31
CA ASN A 13 19.60 -4.23 -10.90
C ASN A 13 19.64 -3.08 -9.89
N SER A 14 20.54 -3.14 -8.91
CA SER A 14 20.73 -2.04 -7.95
C SER A 14 21.17 -0.74 -8.64
N LYS A 15 22.05 -0.82 -9.65
CA LYS A 15 22.50 0.34 -10.42
C LYS A 15 21.40 0.91 -11.31
N ALA A 16 20.63 0.06 -11.99
CA ALA A 16 19.50 0.47 -12.83
C ALA A 16 18.41 1.15 -12.00
N GLN A 17 18.05 0.55 -10.87
CA GLN A 17 17.12 1.13 -9.91
C GLN A 17 17.57 2.52 -9.45
N LYS A 18 18.84 2.64 -9.04
CA LYS A 18 19.41 3.92 -8.61
C LYS A 18 19.41 4.98 -9.73
N SER A 19 19.61 4.55 -10.97
CA SER A 19 19.52 5.44 -12.14
C SER A 19 18.09 5.94 -12.37
N LEU A 20 17.09 5.07 -12.23
CA LEU A 20 15.68 5.43 -12.36
C LEU A 20 15.24 6.37 -11.24
N GLU A 21 15.67 6.13 -10.00
CA GLU A 21 15.44 7.03 -8.87
C GLU A 21 16.02 8.42 -9.10
N CYS A 22 17.26 8.51 -9.58
CA CYS A 22 17.85 9.79 -9.96
C CYS A 22 17.01 10.49 -11.03
N ASN A 23 16.55 9.77 -12.05
CA ASN A 23 15.75 10.33 -13.14
C ASN A 23 14.38 10.86 -12.65
N LEU A 24 13.64 10.08 -11.86
CA LEU A 24 12.36 10.53 -11.30
C LEU A 24 12.54 11.75 -10.38
N MET A 25 13.60 11.75 -9.56
CA MET A 25 13.91 12.89 -8.69
C MET A 25 14.24 14.16 -9.50
N GLU A 26 15.00 14.03 -10.58
CA GLU A 26 15.34 15.16 -11.46
C GLU A 26 14.09 15.77 -12.10
N ILE A 27 13.17 14.93 -12.59
CA ILE A 27 11.90 15.37 -13.17
C ILE A 27 11.02 16.04 -12.11
N ALA A 28 10.94 15.45 -10.91
CA ALA A 28 10.23 16.00 -9.77
C ALA A 28 10.71 17.42 -9.40
N ARG A 29 12.03 17.66 -9.37
CA ARG A 29 12.59 19.00 -9.10
C ARG A 29 12.07 20.04 -10.07
N GLY A 30 11.98 19.69 -11.36
CA GLY A 30 11.42 20.55 -12.40
C GLY A 30 9.93 20.88 -12.15
N MET A 31 9.13 19.90 -11.75
CA MET A 31 7.70 20.10 -11.44
C MET A 31 7.47 21.04 -10.25
N TRP A 32 8.35 21.03 -9.26
CA TRP A 32 8.23 21.91 -8.09
C TRP A 32 8.69 23.34 -8.34
N GLY A 33 9.05 23.68 -9.59
CA GLY A 33 9.56 25.00 -9.97
C GLY A 33 10.87 25.35 -9.26
N ARG A 34 11.65 24.33 -8.87
CA ARG A 34 12.94 24.50 -8.18
C ARG A 34 14.07 24.41 -9.19
N ASP A 35 15.19 25.06 -8.85
CA ASP A 35 16.40 24.95 -9.66
C ASP A 35 16.82 23.47 -9.71
N ASN A 36 16.69 22.86 -10.89
CA ASN A 36 16.94 21.45 -11.12
C ASN A 36 18.44 21.12 -11.16
N LYS A 37 19.30 22.14 -11.07
CA LYS A 37 20.76 22.03 -11.20
C LYS A 37 21.48 21.74 -9.87
N GLU A 38 20.90 22.08 -8.73
CA GLU A 38 21.54 21.85 -7.42
C GLU A 38 20.91 20.69 -6.66
N LYS A 39 21.65 19.59 -6.58
CA LYS A 39 21.28 18.42 -5.75
C LYS A 39 21.36 18.81 -4.27
N ARG A 40 20.27 18.61 -3.53
CA ARG A 40 20.22 18.84 -2.07
C ARG A 40 20.54 17.56 -1.30
N CYS A 41 20.53 17.66 0.03
CA CYS A 41 20.60 16.50 0.91
C CYS A 41 19.49 15.52 0.56
N GLU A 42 19.85 14.25 0.36
CA GLU A 42 18.95 13.16 -0.06
C GLU A 42 17.70 13.05 0.81
N ASN A 43 17.85 13.15 2.14
CA ASN A 43 16.73 13.12 3.08
C ASN A 43 15.75 14.28 2.87
N THR A 44 16.25 15.45 2.48
CA THR A 44 15.40 16.62 2.21
C THR A 44 14.64 16.43 0.91
N GLU A 45 15.30 15.93 -0.13
CA GLU A 45 14.67 15.68 -1.43
C GLU A 45 13.60 14.61 -1.35
N ASP A 46 13.87 13.51 -0.66
CA ASP A 46 12.93 12.39 -0.50
C ASP A 46 11.76 12.75 0.44
N ARG A 47 11.96 13.67 1.39
CA ARG A 47 10.84 14.26 2.17
C ARG A 47 9.96 15.11 1.26
N ASP A 48 10.55 16.04 0.52
CA ASP A 48 9.81 16.90 -0.41
C ASP A 48 9.08 16.05 -1.48
N PHE A 49 9.71 14.94 -1.91
CA PHE A 49 9.10 13.98 -2.84
C PHE A 49 7.82 13.36 -2.27
N ARG A 50 7.86 12.89 -1.02
CA ARG A 50 6.67 12.37 -0.32
C ARG A 50 5.56 13.38 -0.19
N GLU A 51 5.89 14.65 0.04
CA GLU A 51 4.89 15.71 0.18
C GLU A 51 4.09 15.92 -1.11
N PHE A 52 4.74 15.85 -2.27
CA PHE A 52 4.09 16.05 -3.56
C PHE A 52 3.47 14.79 -4.16
N PHE A 53 4.08 13.63 -3.96
CA PHE A 53 3.72 12.38 -4.67
C PHE A 53 3.25 11.25 -3.74
N GLY A 54 3.20 11.48 -2.42
CA GLY A 54 2.62 10.56 -1.45
C GLY A 54 3.50 9.38 -1.04
N CYS A 55 4.60 9.11 -1.73
CA CYS A 55 5.55 8.06 -1.40
C CYS A 55 6.99 8.52 -1.59
N GLY A 56 7.98 7.75 -1.14
CA GLY A 56 9.39 8.08 -1.37
C GLY A 56 9.79 7.81 -2.82
N CYS A 57 10.85 8.46 -3.31
CA CYS A 57 11.30 8.30 -4.70
C CYS A 57 11.62 6.84 -5.04
N PHE A 58 12.25 6.12 -4.11
CA PHE A 58 12.49 4.67 -4.22
C PHE A 58 11.21 3.87 -4.52
N VAL A 59 10.14 4.14 -3.77
CA VAL A 59 8.86 3.44 -3.91
C VAL A 59 8.20 3.78 -5.25
N ALA A 60 8.23 5.06 -5.64
CA ALA A 60 7.74 5.50 -6.95
C ALA A 60 8.51 4.83 -8.09
N SER A 61 9.85 4.73 -8.00
CA SER A 61 10.68 4.04 -8.98
C SER A 61 10.35 2.55 -9.06
N LYS A 62 10.10 1.89 -7.93
CA LYS A 62 9.69 0.47 -7.92
C LYS A 62 8.33 0.26 -8.57
N ALA A 63 7.35 1.12 -8.27
CA ALA A 63 6.06 1.06 -8.94
C ALA A 63 6.20 1.27 -10.45
N TYR A 64 7.01 2.25 -10.88
CA TYR A 64 7.29 2.50 -12.29
C TYR A 64 7.93 1.30 -12.99
N GLU A 65 8.93 0.67 -12.35
CA GLU A 65 9.56 -0.56 -12.86
C GLU A 65 8.56 -1.72 -12.96
N TYR A 66 7.69 -1.91 -11.97
CA TYR A 66 6.67 -2.95 -11.99
C TYR A 66 5.64 -2.74 -13.10
N LEU A 67 5.21 -1.50 -13.36
CA LEU A 67 4.33 -1.23 -14.50
C LEU A 67 4.93 -1.71 -15.83
N HIS A 68 6.24 -1.52 -16.03
CA HIS A 68 6.92 -2.07 -17.19
C HIS A 68 7.08 -3.59 -17.14
N SER A 69 7.45 -4.14 -15.98
CA SER A 69 7.75 -5.56 -15.82
C SER A 69 6.53 -6.46 -16.00
N TYR A 70 5.34 -5.94 -15.65
CA TYR A 70 4.06 -6.64 -15.76
C TYR A 70 3.23 -6.20 -16.98
N ASP A 71 3.82 -5.45 -17.92
CA ASP A 71 3.14 -4.97 -19.14
C ASP A 71 1.86 -4.15 -18.87
N LEU A 72 1.85 -3.41 -17.76
CA LEU A 72 0.76 -2.51 -17.36
C LEU A 72 1.05 -1.04 -17.72
N PHE A 73 2.21 -0.75 -18.29
CA PHE A 73 2.62 0.62 -18.58
C PHE A 73 1.76 1.24 -19.70
N PRO A 74 1.06 2.37 -19.45
CA PRO A 74 0.22 2.99 -20.46
C PRO A 74 0.99 3.38 -21.73
N GLU A 75 0.50 2.96 -22.90
CA GLU A 75 1.13 3.26 -24.19
C GLU A 75 1.29 4.77 -24.41
N GLY A 76 2.51 5.20 -24.76
CA GLY A 76 2.87 6.62 -24.94
C GLY A 76 3.06 7.39 -23.64
N GLY A 77 2.91 6.74 -22.49
CA GLY A 77 3.24 7.30 -21.18
C GLY A 77 4.73 7.58 -21.02
N ASN A 78 5.06 8.38 -20.02
CA ASN A 78 6.44 8.72 -19.65
C ASN A 78 6.52 9.01 -18.13
N PRO A 79 7.74 9.17 -17.58
CA PRO A 79 7.93 9.48 -16.16
C PRO A 79 7.16 10.72 -15.66
N CYS A 80 7.04 11.79 -16.45
CA CYS A 80 6.29 12.99 -16.04
C CYS A 80 4.81 12.66 -15.85
N THR A 81 4.19 11.96 -16.81
CA THR A 81 2.77 11.57 -16.74
C THR A 81 2.49 10.57 -15.61
N PHE A 82 3.45 9.71 -15.28
CA PHE A 82 3.38 8.85 -14.09
C PHE A 82 3.40 9.68 -12.79
N LEU A 83 4.32 10.65 -12.68
CA LEU A 83 4.38 11.55 -11.52
C LEU A 83 3.12 12.42 -11.41
N TRP A 84 2.45 12.77 -12.51
CA TRP A 84 1.15 13.45 -12.49
C TRP A 84 0.08 12.62 -11.80
N ALA A 85 0.05 11.30 -12.03
CA ALA A 85 -0.88 10.40 -11.37
C ALA A 85 -0.60 10.30 -9.86
N LEU A 86 0.67 10.14 -9.47
CA LEU A 86 1.04 10.14 -8.04
C LEU A 86 0.67 11.47 -7.35
N MET A 87 0.92 12.59 -8.03
CA MET A 87 0.54 13.92 -7.55
C MET A 87 -0.98 14.06 -7.43
N PHE A 88 -1.73 13.57 -8.42
CA PHE A 88 -3.19 13.57 -8.41
C PHE A 88 -3.74 12.76 -7.24
N MET A 89 -3.23 11.55 -7.00
CA MET A 89 -3.65 10.70 -5.88
C MET A 89 -3.29 11.31 -4.52
N LYS A 90 -2.10 11.91 -4.39
CA LYS A 90 -1.66 12.53 -3.13
C LYS A 90 -2.43 13.80 -2.79
N ILE A 91 -2.49 14.74 -3.73
CA ILE A 91 -3.04 16.07 -3.46
C ILE A 91 -4.56 16.05 -3.58
N TYR A 92 -5.10 15.23 -4.49
CA TYR A 92 -6.52 15.15 -4.86
C TYR A 92 -7.18 16.54 -4.98
N GLY A 93 -6.41 17.48 -5.55
CA GLY A 93 -6.76 18.89 -5.60
C GLY A 93 -7.63 19.25 -6.80
N LYS A 94 -8.01 20.53 -6.87
CA LYS A 94 -8.67 21.09 -8.06
C LYS A 94 -7.76 20.93 -9.28
N GLU A 95 -8.31 20.39 -10.36
CA GLU A 95 -7.54 20.09 -11.59
C GLU A 95 -6.75 21.30 -12.11
N ARG A 96 -7.28 22.52 -12.02
CA ARG A 96 -6.55 23.73 -12.43
C ARG A 96 -5.23 23.89 -11.67
N ASN A 97 -5.22 23.65 -10.37
CA ASN A 97 -4.03 23.75 -9.54
C ASN A 97 -3.04 22.65 -9.90
N LEU A 98 -3.53 21.43 -10.11
CA LEU A 98 -2.70 20.29 -10.51
C LEU A 98 -2.08 20.49 -11.90
N CYS A 99 -2.83 21.05 -12.85
CA CYS A 99 -2.32 21.40 -14.17
C CYS A 99 -1.20 22.45 -14.09
N SER A 100 -1.35 23.47 -13.24
CA SER A 100 -0.29 24.46 -12.99
C SER A 100 0.96 23.81 -12.40
N LEU A 101 0.82 22.90 -11.43
CA LEU A 101 1.94 22.14 -10.85
C LEU A 101 2.59 21.18 -11.86
N ALA A 102 1.81 20.67 -12.81
CA ALA A 102 2.27 19.82 -13.91
C ALA A 102 2.89 20.60 -15.07
N GLY A 103 3.35 21.83 -14.85
CA GLY A 103 3.99 22.66 -15.89
C GLY A 103 3.02 23.40 -16.80
N GLY A 104 1.79 23.66 -16.34
CA GLY A 104 0.79 24.43 -17.09
C GLY A 104 0.11 23.64 -18.22
N VAL A 105 0.03 22.32 -18.09
CA VAL A 105 -0.57 21.44 -19.11
C VAL A 105 -2.08 21.63 -19.24
N ASP A 106 -2.62 21.30 -20.41
CA ASP A 106 -4.07 21.31 -20.62
C ASP A 106 -4.77 20.30 -19.71
N LYS A 107 -5.97 20.69 -19.25
CA LYS A 107 -6.82 19.94 -18.33
C LYS A 107 -7.20 18.55 -18.85
N LYS A 108 -7.52 18.44 -20.13
CA LYS A 108 -7.90 17.16 -20.75
C LYS A 108 -6.70 16.23 -20.81
N THR A 109 -5.53 16.76 -21.13
CA THR A 109 -4.27 16.02 -21.17
C THR A 109 -3.88 15.52 -19.79
N PHE A 110 -3.89 16.40 -18.76
CA PHE A 110 -3.59 16.00 -17.39
C PHE A 110 -4.51 14.87 -16.92
N ARG A 111 -5.83 15.06 -17.09
CA ARG A 111 -6.82 14.07 -16.66
C ARG A 111 -6.62 12.73 -17.34
N LYS A 112 -6.44 12.72 -18.67
CA LYS A 112 -6.24 11.49 -19.44
C LYS A 112 -5.07 10.69 -18.84
N TRP A 113 -3.91 11.32 -18.69
CA TRP A 113 -2.72 10.63 -18.25
C TRP A 113 -2.74 10.25 -16.78
N ALA A 114 -3.26 11.12 -15.91
CA ALA A 114 -3.40 10.82 -14.49
C ALA A 114 -4.25 9.56 -14.30
N TRP A 115 -5.41 9.47 -14.94
CA TRP A 115 -6.30 8.30 -14.81
C TRP A 115 -5.72 7.04 -15.44
N LEU A 116 -5.10 7.12 -16.63
CA LEU A 116 -4.44 5.94 -17.23
C LEU A 116 -3.40 5.31 -16.29
N PHE A 117 -2.61 6.13 -15.60
CA PHE A 117 -1.64 5.63 -14.63
C PHE A 117 -2.26 5.23 -13.29
N VAL A 118 -3.34 5.87 -12.83
CA VAL A 118 -4.09 5.42 -11.65
C VAL A 118 -4.61 4.00 -11.86
N ASP A 119 -5.24 3.74 -13.02
CA ASP A 119 -5.79 2.43 -13.36
C ASP A 119 -4.67 1.38 -13.53
N ALA A 120 -3.55 1.77 -14.13
CA ALA A 120 -2.37 0.90 -14.26
C ALA A 120 -1.76 0.54 -12.91
N ILE A 121 -1.64 1.51 -11.98
CA ILE A 121 -1.15 1.27 -10.62
C ILE A 121 -2.13 0.39 -9.83
N ALA A 122 -3.43 0.60 -9.98
CA ALA A 122 -4.43 -0.27 -9.33
C ALA A 122 -4.31 -1.71 -9.83
N SER A 123 -4.08 -1.91 -11.12
CA SER A 123 -3.86 -3.23 -11.72
C SER A 123 -2.61 -3.95 -11.21
N LEU A 124 -1.66 -3.26 -10.56
CA LEU A 124 -0.51 -3.92 -9.92
C LEU A 124 -0.90 -4.72 -8.68
N GLU A 125 -2.06 -4.47 -8.09
CA GLU A 125 -2.50 -5.12 -6.85
C GLU A 125 -2.36 -6.65 -6.92
N SER A 126 -2.85 -7.27 -8.00
CA SER A 126 -2.82 -8.72 -8.21
C SER A 126 -1.42 -9.29 -8.39
N GLU A 127 -0.45 -8.45 -8.78
CA GLU A 127 0.93 -8.85 -9.04
C GLU A 127 1.81 -8.69 -7.80
N VAL A 128 1.49 -7.73 -6.93
CA VAL A 128 2.34 -7.36 -5.78
C VAL A 128 1.79 -7.81 -4.44
N ILE A 129 0.47 -8.00 -4.31
CA ILE A 129 -0.19 -8.50 -3.10
C ILE A 129 -0.55 -9.97 -3.32
N LEU A 130 0.41 -10.84 -3.03
CA LEU A 130 0.28 -12.27 -3.27
C LEU A 130 -0.04 -12.99 -1.96
N TRP A 131 -1.19 -13.67 -1.89
CA TRP A 131 -1.63 -14.42 -0.72
C TRP A 131 -0.63 -15.48 -0.27
N GLU A 132 0.02 -16.16 -1.22
CA GLU A 132 1.01 -17.20 -0.92
C GLU A 132 2.27 -16.66 -0.24
N ASN A 133 2.53 -15.35 -0.34
CA ASN A 133 3.66 -14.75 0.36
C ASN A 133 3.49 -14.74 1.89
N ARG A 134 2.30 -15.06 2.40
CA ARG A 134 2.10 -15.26 3.85
C ARG A 134 2.97 -16.39 4.41
N LEU A 135 3.31 -17.37 3.57
CA LEU A 135 4.10 -18.55 3.94
C LEU A 135 5.62 -18.33 3.78
N VAL A 136 6.06 -17.14 3.37
CA VAL A 136 7.49 -16.86 3.18
C VAL A 136 8.20 -16.89 4.54
N ASN A 137 9.15 -17.82 4.65
CA ASN A 137 9.86 -18.15 5.89
C ASN A 137 8.94 -18.65 7.02
N ASP A 138 7.82 -19.29 6.68
CA ASP A 138 7.01 -19.94 7.68
C ASP A 138 7.74 -21.15 8.30
N GLU A 139 7.51 -21.35 9.59
CA GLU A 139 8.12 -22.38 10.43
C GLU A 139 7.06 -23.40 10.90
N GLY A 140 5.86 -23.40 10.28
CA GLY A 140 4.73 -24.24 10.65
C GLY A 140 3.90 -23.69 11.80
N ASN A 141 3.83 -22.35 11.92
CA ASN A 141 2.93 -21.73 12.90
C ASN A 141 1.50 -21.75 12.37
N ASP A 142 0.52 -21.83 13.27
CA ASP A 142 -0.89 -21.77 12.91
C ASP A 142 -1.32 -20.38 12.44
N CYS A 143 -0.66 -19.31 12.91
CA CYS A 143 -0.90 -17.94 12.47
C CYS A 143 0.23 -17.42 11.60
N THR A 144 -0.06 -17.21 10.32
CA THR A 144 0.92 -16.69 9.34
C THR A 144 0.76 -15.19 9.11
N ILE A 145 -0.43 -14.63 9.39
CA ILE A 145 -0.76 -13.22 9.18
C ILE A 145 -1.35 -12.54 10.42
N SER A 146 -1.14 -11.23 10.51
CA SER A 146 -1.97 -10.34 11.32
C SER A 146 -3.04 -9.67 10.46
N LEU A 147 -4.22 -9.43 11.02
CA LEU A 147 -5.38 -8.90 10.31
C LEU A 147 -6.00 -7.71 11.04
N ASP A 148 -6.36 -6.66 10.31
CA ASP A 148 -7.07 -5.50 10.87
C ASP A 148 -7.91 -4.75 9.83
N GLY A 149 -8.98 -4.13 10.31
CA GLY A 149 -9.84 -3.24 9.54
C GLY A 149 -9.30 -1.80 9.51
N ALA A 150 -9.11 -1.26 8.31
CA ALA A 150 -8.68 0.10 8.07
C ALA A 150 -9.82 0.95 7.47
N ASP A 151 -10.41 1.83 8.28
CA ASP A 151 -11.35 2.84 7.76
C ASP A 151 -10.62 3.98 7.02
N PHE A 152 -11.18 4.47 5.92
CA PHE A 152 -10.74 5.61 5.11
C PHE A 152 -11.89 6.60 5.00
N ARG A 153 -11.63 7.87 5.35
CA ARG A 153 -12.67 8.90 5.35
C ARG A 153 -13.02 9.32 3.93
N VAL A 154 -14.31 9.49 3.67
CA VAL A 154 -14.83 10.03 2.41
C VAL A 154 -15.77 11.23 2.65
N PRO A 155 -16.15 11.98 1.61
CA PRO A 155 -17.25 12.94 1.69
C PRO A 155 -18.53 12.30 2.24
N GLU A 156 -19.39 13.10 2.85
CA GLU A 156 -20.62 12.61 3.48
C GLU A 156 -21.51 11.88 2.45
N SER A 157 -21.77 10.60 2.70
CA SER A 157 -22.41 9.68 1.75
C SER A 157 -23.57 8.89 2.38
N GLY A 158 -23.93 9.20 3.64
CA GLY A 158 -25.11 8.62 4.31
C GLY A 158 -24.77 7.57 5.37
N ARG A 159 -25.81 7.09 6.07
CA ARG A 159 -25.66 6.27 7.28
C ARG A 159 -24.98 4.92 7.05
N GLN A 160 -25.17 4.31 5.88
CA GLN A 160 -24.53 3.04 5.54
C GLN A 160 -22.99 3.13 5.51
N PHE A 161 -22.43 4.33 5.28
CA PHE A 161 -20.99 4.58 5.31
C PHE A 161 -20.50 5.10 6.67
N TYR A 162 -21.35 5.19 7.68
CA TYR A 162 -20.97 5.85 8.94
C TYR A 162 -19.86 5.09 9.67
N SER A 163 -18.66 5.66 9.71
CA SER A 163 -17.54 5.16 10.51
C SER A 163 -17.63 5.69 11.94
N HIS A 164 -17.69 4.77 12.91
CA HIS A 164 -17.61 5.12 14.33
C HIS A 164 -16.26 5.73 14.73
N LYS A 165 -15.20 5.50 13.93
CA LYS A 165 -13.84 6.03 14.13
C LYS A 165 -13.74 7.51 13.76
N TYR A 166 -14.36 7.89 12.64
CA TYR A 166 -14.34 9.27 12.16
C TYR A 166 -15.57 10.08 12.56
N LYS A 167 -16.62 9.43 13.07
CA LYS A 167 -17.96 10.01 13.27
C LYS A 167 -18.50 10.68 11.98
N LYS A 168 -18.14 10.11 10.83
CA LYS A 168 -18.38 10.59 9.46
C LYS A 168 -18.40 9.41 8.49
N SER A 169 -18.80 9.66 7.24
CA SER A 169 -18.74 8.66 6.18
C SER A 169 -17.31 8.15 5.92
N GLY A 170 -17.20 6.85 5.68
CA GLY A 170 -15.95 6.15 5.40
C GLY A 170 -16.16 4.81 4.68
N PHE A 171 -15.09 4.35 4.01
CA PHE A 171 -14.94 2.99 3.52
C PHE A 171 -13.98 2.21 4.41
N ARG A 172 -14.18 0.89 4.51
CA ARG A 172 -13.33 -0.02 5.25
C ARG A 172 -12.64 -0.99 4.30
N TYR A 173 -11.36 -1.22 4.54
CA TYR A 173 -10.61 -2.31 3.95
C TYR A 173 -10.15 -3.24 5.05
N GLU A 174 -10.16 -4.54 4.78
CA GLU A 174 -9.46 -5.53 5.60
C GLU A 174 -8.05 -5.71 5.01
N VAL A 175 -7.02 -5.59 5.84
CA VAL A 175 -5.62 -5.64 5.42
C VAL A 175 -4.89 -6.72 6.23
N GLY A 176 -4.27 -7.68 5.54
CA GLY A 176 -3.48 -8.74 6.16
C GLY A 176 -1.99 -8.56 5.92
N LEU A 177 -1.20 -8.66 6.99
CA LEU A 177 0.26 -8.61 6.93
C LEU A 177 0.87 -9.94 7.32
N CYS A 178 1.83 -10.44 6.55
CA CYS A 178 2.63 -11.59 6.96
C CYS A 178 3.39 -11.27 8.26
N ILE A 179 3.27 -12.13 9.27
CA ILE A 179 3.91 -11.92 10.59
C ILE A 179 5.44 -11.98 10.48
N LYS A 180 5.98 -12.87 9.64
CA LYS A 180 7.43 -13.06 9.49
C LYS A 180 8.07 -11.92 8.69
N THR A 181 7.53 -11.60 7.52
CA THR A 181 8.15 -10.62 6.59
C THR A 181 7.64 -9.19 6.81
N GLY A 182 6.42 -9.02 7.31
CA GLY A 182 5.73 -7.73 7.39
C GLY A 182 5.18 -7.24 6.05
N TRP A 183 5.16 -8.06 5.02
CA TRP A 183 4.58 -7.72 3.72
C TRP A 183 3.05 -7.69 3.80
N ILE A 184 2.44 -6.82 3.00
CA ILE A 184 0.99 -6.89 2.75
C ILE A 184 0.76 -8.08 1.83
N VAL A 185 -0.05 -9.03 2.30
CA VAL A 185 -0.35 -10.28 1.57
C VAL A 185 -1.83 -10.45 1.32
N TRP A 186 -2.66 -9.59 1.93
CA TRP A 186 -4.09 -9.57 1.76
C TRP A 186 -4.60 -8.14 1.80
N ILE A 187 -5.50 -7.81 0.89
CA ILE A 187 -6.32 -6.61 0.94
C ILE A 187 -7.72 -6.97 0.43
N ASN A 188 -8.76 -6.49 1.09
CA ASN A 188 -10.14 -6.75 0.69
C ASN A 188 -11.01 -5.53 1.01
N GLY A 189 -11.76 -5.04 0.02
CA GLY A 189 -12.60 -3.86 0.12
C GLY A 189 -12.72 -3.11 -1.21
N PRO A 190 -13.33 -1.92 -1.23
CA PRO A 190 -13.89 -1.19 -0.09
C PRO A 190 -15.26 -1.73 0.37
N TYR A 191 -15.51 -1.71 1.68
CA TYR A 191 -16.81 -1.99 2.30
C TYR A 191 -17.37 -0.75 3.00
N GLU A 192 -18.69 -0.62 3.09
CA GLU A 192 -19.32 0.51 3.79
C GLU A 192 -19.21 0.35 5.32
N CYS A 193 -18.53 1.30 5.99
CA CYS A 193 -18.21 1.20 7.43
C CYS A 193 -19.43 1.05 8.35
N GLY A 194 -20.61 1.53 7.95
CA GLY A 194 -21.80 1.56 8.81
C GLY A 194 -22.56 0.24 8.86
N ILE A 195 -22.31 -0.68 7.93
CA ILE A 195 -23.02 -1.97 7.83
C ILE A 195 -22.09 -3.19 7.77
N TRP A 196 -20.80 -2.99 7.47
CA TRP A 196 -19.79 -4.06 7.43
C TRP A 196 -18.82 -3.97 8.61
N PRO A 197 -19.14 -4.62 9.75
CA PRO A 197 -18.16 -4.81 10.82
C PRO A 197 -17.05 -5.75 10.37
N ASP A 198 -15.89 -5.67 11.04
CA ASP A 198 -14.67 -6.40 10.66
C ASP A 198 -14.90 -7.92 10.52
N ILE A 199 -15.60 -8.52 11.48
CA ILE A 199 -15.94 -9.95 11.44
C ILE A 199 -16.80 -10.35 10.24
N SER A 200 -17.68 -9.47 9.75
CA SER A 200 -18.49 -9.76 8.56
C SER A 200 -17.65 -9.73 7.29
N ILE A 201 -16.66 -8.85 7.22
CA ILE A 201 -15.72 -8.78 6.09
C ILE A 201 -14.85 -10.04 6.05
N PHE A 202 -14.32 -10.46 7.21
CA PHE A 202 -13.53 -11.68 7.35
C PHE A 202 -14.27 -12.91 6.85
N ARG A 203 -15.52 -13.11 7.33
CA ARG A 203 -16.39 -14.22 6.94
C ARG A 203 -16.74 -14.20 5.45
N ASN A 204 -16.86 -13.01 4.87
CA ASN A 204 -17.24 -12.85 3.46
C ASN A 204 -16.11 -13.25 2.49
N SER A 205 -14.85 -13.26 2.94
CA SER A 205 -13.72 -13.50 2.04
C SER A 205 -12.61 -14.32 2.70
N LEU A 206 -11.78 -13.71 3.53
CA LEU A 206 -10.52 -14.30 4.00
C LEU A 206 -10.69 -15.64 4.71
N LEU A 207 -11.76 -15.82 5.48
CA LEU A 207 -12.07 -17.08 6.17
C LEU A 207 -12.00 -18.29 5.21
N SER A 208 -12.53 -18.13 3.99
CA SER A 208 -12.55 -19.20 2.99
C SER A 208 -11.20 -19.46 2.29
N SER A 209 -10.23 -18.54 2.48
CA SER A 209 -8.89 -18.62 1.89
C SER A 209 -7.84 -19.20 2.84
N LEU A 210 -8.21 -19.43 4.11
CA LEU A 210 -7.35 -20.06 5.10
C LEU A 210 -7.15 -21.54 4.77
N GLY A 211 -5.92 -22.03 4.97
CA GLY A 211 -5.63 -23.45 4.93
C GLY A 211 -6.24 -24.23 6.09
N ASN A 212 -6.12 -25.56 6.04
CA ASN A 212 -6.51 -26.41 7.17
C ASN A 212 -5.70 -26.02 8.41
N ASP A 213 -6.40 -25.86 9.53
CA ASP A 213 -5.83 -25.47 10.83
C ASP A 213 -5.09 -24.11 10.83
N GLU A 214 -5.23 -23.31 9.76
CA GLU A 214 -4.66 -21.96 9.67
C GLU A 214 -5.57 -20.96 10.37
N ARG A 215 -4.94 -20.04 11.12
CA ARG A 215 -5.58 -18.98 11.90
C ARG A 215 -4.95 -17.63 11.57
N VAL A 216 -5.59 -16.56 12.02
CA VAL A 216 -5.07 -15.19 11.92
C VAL A 216 -4.91 -14.56 13.30
N GLU A 217 -3.87 -13.75 13.50
CA GLU A 217 -3.74 -12.90 14.69
C GLU A 217 -4.48 -11.57 14.46
N ALA A 218 -5.57 -11.36 15.18
CA ALA A 218 -6.43 -10.18 15.01
C ALA A 218 -6.82 -9.55 16.36
N ASP A 219 -7.53 -8.44 16.32
CA ASP A 219 -8.11 -7.85 17.52
C ASP A 219 -9.44 -8.52 17.93
N ASP A 220 -10.03 -8.07 19.04
CA ASP A 220 -11.27 -8.66 19.55
C ASP A 220 -12.49 -8.38 18.66
N GLY A 221 -12.37 -7.53 17.63
CA GLY A 221 -13.42 -7.34 16.63
C GLY A 221 -13.75 -8.63 15.87
N TYR A 222 -12.81 -9.59 15.85
CA TYR A 222 -12.93 -10.87 15.16
C TYR A 222 -13.22 -12.07 16.09
N ILE A 223 -13.50 -11.82 17.38
CA ILE A 223 -13.66 -12.86 18.41
C ILE A 223 -14.74 -13.93 18.08
N GLY A 224 -15.69 -13.60 17.21
CA GLY A 224 -16.75 -14.53 16.79
C GLY A 224 -16.27 -15.76 16.01
N GLU A 225 -15.01 -15.77 15.55
CA GLU A 225 -14.37 -16.92 14.88
C GLU A 225 -13.19 -17.48 15.68
N ALA A 226 -13.04 -17.06 16.93
CA ALA A 226 -12.06 -17.64 17.85
C ALA A 226 -12.67 -18.85 18.59
N PRO A 227 -11.88 -19.91 18.88
CA PRO A 227 -10.44 -20.04 18.63
C PRO A 227 -10.08 -20.66 17.27
N ASP A 228 -11.08 -21.05 16.47
CA ASP A 228 -10.88 -21.96 15.34
C ASP A 228 -10.14 -21.30 14.16
N PHE A 229 -10.44 -20.04 13.84
CA PHE A 229 -9.82 -19.31 12.73
C PHE A 229 -9.11 -18.03 13.18
N VAL A 230 -9.37 -17.57 14.40
CA VAL A 230 -8.84 -16.31 14.92
C VAL A 230 -8.20 -16.52 16.27
N LYS A 231 -7.00 -15.94 16.42
CA LYS A 231 -6.34 -15.72 17.70
C LYS A 231 -6.43 -14.23 18.03
N CYS A 232 -7.05 -13.91 19.16
CA CYS A 232 -7.22 -12.53 19.62
C CYS A 232 -6.98 -12.42 21.13
N PRO A 233 -6.75 -11.22 21.69
CA PRO A 233 -6.43 -11.04 23.10
C PRO A 233 -7.41 -11.68 24.08
N LYS A 234 -8.72 -11.60 23.81
CA LYS A 234 -9.76 -12.21 24.64
C LYS A 234 -10.06 -13.68 24.32
N SER A 235 -9.37 -14.29 23.35
CA SER A 235 -9.55 -15.72 23.05
C SER A 235 -9.11 -16.57 24.25
N MET A 236 -9.84 -17.66 24.50
CA MET A 236 -9.50 -18.62 25.55
C MET A 236 -8.13 -19.24 25.24
N GLY A 237 -7.21 -19.26 26.22
CA GLY A 237 -5.91 -19.91 26.08
C GLY A 237 -4.83 -19.09 25.40
N ASN A 238 -4.95 -17.75 25.34
CA ASN A 238 -3.84 -16.91 24.87
C ASN A 238 -2.65 -17.00 25.85
N ALA A 239 -1.57 -17.66 25.41
CA ALA A 239 -0.39 -17.86 26.24
C ALA A 239 0.33 -16.53 26.47
N VAL A 240 0.59 -16.20 27.75
CA VAL A 240 1.32 -15.00 28.18
C VAL A 240 2.67 -14.86 27.44
N GLU A 241 3.32 -15.99 27.16
CA GLU A 241 4.59 -16.05 26.44
C GLU A 241 4.52 -15.47 25.02
N THR A 242 3.35 -15.50 24.37
CA THR A 242 3.15 -15.00 23.00
C THR A 242 2.69 -13.55 22.93
N GLU A 243 2.31 -12.93 24.06
CA GLU A 243 1.75 -11.57 24.11
C GLU A 243 2.69 -10.51 23.52
N TYR A 244 4.00 -10.63 23.79
CA TYR A 244 5.00 -9.71 23.25
C TYR A 244 5.04 -9.75 21.72
N MET A 245 5.01 -10.95 21.14
CA MET A 245 5.03 -11.13 19.69
C MET A 245 3.73 -10.65 19.05
N GLN A 246 2.60 -10.92 19.68
CA GLN A 246 1.29 -10.41 19.24
C GLN A 246 1.24 -8.88 19.28
N GLN A 247 1.77 -8.25 20.33
CA GLN A 247 1.85 -6.80 20.41
C GLN A 247 2.72 -6.23 19.30
N ARG A 248 3.82 -6.91 18.97
CA ARG A 248 4.70 -6.50 17.88
C ARG A 248 4.01 -6.59 16.51
N ALA A 249 3.20 -7.63 16.27
CA ALA A 249 2.39 -7.76 15.07
C ALA A 249 1.34 -6.62 14.97
N ARG A 250 0.59 -6.37 16.05
CA ARG A 250 -0.38 -5.26 16.13
C ARG A 250 0.26 -3.89 15.89
N ASN A 251 1.41 -3.62 16.48
CA ASN A 251 2.13 -2.35 16.28
C ASN A 251 2.56 -2.15 14.82
N ARG A 252 2.96 -3.23 14.13
CA ARG A 252 3.30 -3.19 12.71
C ARG A 252 2.04 -2.91 11.87
N GLN A 253 0.95 -3.62 12.15
CA GLN A 253 -0.35 -3.40 11.51
C GLN A 253 -0.79 -1.93 11.63
N GLU A 254 -0.73 -1.37 12.84
CA GLU A 254 -1.07 0.02 13.09
C GLU A 254 -0.18 0.99 12.29
N THR A 255 1.11 0.67 12.16
CA THR A 255 2.06 1.48 11.36
C THR A 255 1.68 1.46 9.87
N VAL A 256 1.33 0.30 9.31
CA VAL A 256 0.90 0.19 7.90
C VAL A 256 -0.42 0.92 7.70
N ASN A 257 -1.41 0.69 8.57
CA ASN A 257 -2.72 1.34 8.50
C ASN A 257 -2.61 2.87 8.60
N LYS A 258 -1.67 3.40 9.40
CA LYS A 258 -1.38 4.85 9.44
C LYS A 258 -0.80 5.36 8.13
N ARG A 259 0.08 4.60 7.47
CA ARG A 259 0.69 5.00 6.19
C ARG A 259 -0.31 5.02 5.04
N MET A 260 -1.24 4.06 4.98
CA MET A 260 -2.27 4.04 3.93
C MET A 260 -3.21 5.24 3.99
N LYS A 261 -3.43 5.81 5.18
CA LYS A 261 -4.40 6.88 5.41
C LYS A 261 -3.86 8.30 5.20
N ASN A 262 -2.55 8.45 4.94
CA ASN A 262 -1.81 9.72 5.05
C ASN A 262 -1.24 10.24 3.74
#